data_AF-A0A519QLT5-F1
#
_entry.id   AF-A0A519QLT5-F1
#
_cell.length_a   1.000
_cell.length_b   1.000
_cell.length_c   1.000
_cell.angle_alpha   90.00
_cell.angle_beta   90.00
_cell.angle_gamma   90.00
#
_symmetry.space_group_name_H-M   'P 1'
#
loop_
_entity.id
_entity.type
_entity.pdbx_description
1 polymer ?
#
loop_
_entity_poly.entity_id
_entity_poly.type
_entity_poly.pdbx_seq_one_letter_code
_entity_poly.pdbx_strand_id
1 'polypeptide(L)'
;MIYHFSRTIINQKTNVMRIKLLFLFLFGTLFSMQAQNAGTISGKVVDQKNVPVSYATIAIKEGEAVITGGITDDNGDFQIKNLALKNYTVEVQFIGYNTFSAKADLTSQKSITLPKITLLEEATQLQGVEVVQERSTVEQKIDRRVINVGRDLTTAGAT
;
A
#
# COMPACT_ATOMS: atom_id res chain seq x y z
N MET A 1 67.50 -29.44 14.67
CA MET A 1 66.99 -28.46 13.68
C MET A 1 65.66 -28.89 13.02
N ILE A 2 65.44 -30.18 12.77
CA ILE A 2 64.26 -30.70 12.01
C ILE A 2 62.92 -30.59 12.79
N TYR A 3 62.92 -30.81 14.10
CA TYR A 3 61.70 -30.75 14.94
C TYR A 3 61.05 -29.35 15.01
N HIS A 4 61.86 -28.30 14.93
CA HIS A 4 61.36 -26.92 15.03
C HIS A 4 60.65 -26.48 13.75
N PHE A 5 61.04 -27.03 12.59
CA PHE A 5 60.45 -26.72 11.28
C PHE A 5 59.07 -27.37 11.10
N SER A 6 58.89 -28.61 11.60
CA SER A 6 57.63 -29.35 11.52
C SER A 6 56.49 -28.71 12.35
N ARG A 7 56.80 -28.19 13.55
CA ARG A 7 55.82 -27.46 14.38
C ARG A 7 55.34 -26.16 13.73
N THR A 8 56.22 -25.45 13.02
CA THR A 8 55.86 -24.20 12.31
C THR A 8 54.89 -24.45 11.16
N ILE A 9 55.12 -25.51 10.36
CA ILE A 9 54.23 -25.87 9.24
C ILE A 9 52.85 -26.33 9.73
N ILE A 10 52.80 -27.12 10.81
CA ILE A 10 51.53 -27.57 11.40
C ILE A 10 50.74 -26.35 11.93
N ASN A 11 51.36 -25.46 12.69
CA ASN A 11 50.69 -24.24 13.19
C ASN A 11 50.24 -23.31 12.04
N GLN A 12 51.02 -23.19 10.97
CA GLN A 12 50.63 -22.43 9.78
C GLN A 12 49.37 -23.04 9.13
N LYS A 13 49.30 -24.37 8.99
CA LYS A 13 48.16 -25.09 8.40
C LYS A 13 46.88 -24.97 9.26
N THR A 14 47.01 -25.04 10.59
CA THR A 14 45.88 -24.87 11.53
C THR A 14 45.34 -23.44 11.52
N ASN A 15 46.22 -22.43 11.41
CA ASN A 15 45.80 -21.03 11.28
C ASN A 15 45.07 -20.76 9.95
N VAL A 16 45.54 -21.35 8.83
CA VAL A 16 44.85 -21.24 7.53
C VAL A 16 43.46 -21.90 7.56
N MET A 17 43.30 -23.04 8.24
CA MET A 17 42.00 -23.71 8.38
C MET A 17 41.02 -22.90 9.26
N ARG A 18 41.51 -22.25 10.32
CA ARG A 18 40.73 -21.34 11.16
C ARG A 18 40.29 -20.08 10.40
N ILE A 19 41.19 -19.51 9.59
CA ILE A 19 40.87 -18.34 8.74
C ILE A 19 39.81 -18.70 7.70
N LYS A 20 39.89 -19.88 7.07
CA LYS A 20 38.86 -20.36 6.13
C LYS A 20 37.50 -20.56 6.81
N LEU A 21 37.48 -21.09 8.03
CA LEU A 21 36.25 -21.26 8.81
C LEU A 21 35.63 -19.90 9.19
N LEU A 22 36.47 -18.92 9.53
CA LEU A 22 36.03 -17.56 9.88
C LEU A 22 35.53 -16.80 8.64
N PHE A 23 36.14 -16.99 7.47
CA PHE A 23 35.65 -16.47 6.19
C PHE A 23 34.33 -17.12 5.76
N LEU A 24 34.17 -18.44 5.96
CA LEU A 24 32.93 -19.16 5.67
C LEU A 24 31.77 -18.67 6.56
N PHE A 25 32.05 -18.41 7.84
CA PHE A 25 31.06 -17.86 8.77
C PHE A 25 30.70 -16.40 8.44
N LEU A 26 31.67 -15.59 8.00
CA LEU A 26 31.44 -14.21 7.58
C LEU A 26 30.62 -14.10 6.29
N PHE A 27 30.75 -15.06 5.37
CA PHE A 27 29.97 -15.08 4.13
C PHE A 27 28.51 -15.51 4.35
N GLY A 28 28.24 -16.31 5.39
CA GLY A 28 26.89 -16.80 5.71
C GLY A 28 25.93 -15.75 6.27
N THR A 29 26.43 -14.64 6.84
CA THR A 29 25.59 -13.61 7.46
C THR A 29 25.08 -12.55 6.48
N LEU A 30 25.60 -12.52 5.24
CA LEU A 30 25.24 -11.52 4.23
C LEU A 30 23.86 -11.74 3.60
N PHE A 31 23.22 -12.90 3.82
CA PHE A 31 21.92 -13.24 3.20
C PHE A 31 20.69 -12.88 4.05
N SER A 32 20.86 -12.35 5.26
CA SER A 32 19.74 -12.21 6.22
C SER A 32 19.14 -10.80 6.35
N MET A 33 19.45 -9.85 5.45
CA MET A 33 18.90 -8.49 5.52
C MET A 33 18.05 -8.15 4.29
N GLN A 34 16.82 -8.67 4.24
CA GLN A 34 15.74 -8.06 3.46
C GLN A 34 14.51 -7.80 4.34
N ALA A 35 14.67 -6.88 5.29
CA ALA A 35 13.51 -6.17 5.84
C ALA A 35 13.17 -5.03 4.86
N GLN A 36 12.52 -5.38 3.75
CA GLN A 36 12.00 -4.39 2.82
C GLN A 36 10.92 -3.58 3.54
N ASN A 37 11.00 -2.26 3.44
CA ASN A 37 9.95 -1.32 3.86
C ASN A 37 8.69 -1.60 3.04
N ALA A 38 7.98 -2.65 3.42
CA ALA A 38 6.83 -3.18 2.73
C ALA A 38 5.58 -2.43 3.13
N GLY A 39 4.91 -1.87 2.14
CA GLY A 39 3.56 -1.35 2.22
C GLY A 39 2.54 -2.47 2.50
N THR A 40 1.48 -2.13 3.22
CA THR A 40 0.32 -2.99 3.46
C THR A 40 -0.97 -2.24 3.10
N ILE A 41 -1.85 -2.87 2.34
CA ILE A 41 -3.21 -2.37 2.07
C ILE A 41 -4.20 -3.37 2.66
N SER A 42 -5.17 -2.89 3.41
CA SER A 42 -6.21 -3.70 4.06
C SER A 42 -7.58 -3.06 3.93
N GLY A 43 -8.64 -3.83 4.14
CA GLY A 43 -10.00 -3.32 4.17
C GLY A 43 -11.03 -4.41 4.41
N LYS A 44 -12.30 -4.00 4.46
CA LYS A 44 -13.46 -4.87 4.59
C LYS A 44 -14.43 -4.62 3.44
N VAL A 45 -14.92 -5.70 2.83
CA VAL A 45 -15.87 -5.71 1.72
C VAL A 45 -17.22 -6.24 2.20
N VAL A 46 -18.28 -5.49 1.93
CA VAL A 46 -19.67 -5.84 2.25
C VAL A 46 -20.57 -5.57 1.06
N ASP A 47 -21.78 -6.12 1.07
CA ASP A 47 -22.84 -5.76 0.13
C ASP A 47 -23.68 -4.56 0.65
N GLN A 48 -24.68 -4.14 -0.13
CA GLN A 48 -25.61 -3.07 0.24
C GLN A 48 -26.43 -3.36 1.52
N LYS A 49 -26.56 -4.64 1.90
CA LYS A 49 -27.25 -5.09 3.12
C LYS A 49 -26.29 -5.19 4.31
N ASN A 50 -25.03 -4.75 4.16
CA ASN A 50 -23.94 -4.88 5.12
C ASN A 50 -23.55 -6.34 5.43
N VAL A 51 -23.86 -7.27 4.53
CA VAL A 51 -23.41 -8.66 4.63
C VAL A 51 -21.97 -8.74 4.12
N PRO A 52 -21.02 -9.37 4.85
CA PRO A 52 -19.68 -9.59 4.36
C PRO A 52 -19.65 -10.31 3.01
N VAL A 53 -18.80 -9.84 2.10
CA VAL A 53 -18.57 -10.53 0.82
C VAL A 53 -17.29 -11.33 0.93
N SER A 54 -17.42 -12.63 1.14
CA SER A 54 -16.32 -13.57 1.20
C SER A 54 -15.83 -13.96 -0.19
N TYR A 55 -14.54 -14.28 -0.32
CA TYR A 55 -13.92 -14.72 -1.59
C TYR A 55 -14.03 -13.68 -2.73
N ALA A 56 -14.24 -12.41 -2.43
CA ALA A 56 -14.13 -11.31 -3.38
C ALA A 56 -12.68 -11.18 -3.83
N THR A 57 -12.45 -11.05 -5.13
CA THR A 57 -11.11 -10.89 -5.71
C THR A 57 -10.62 -9.46 -5.49
N ILE A 58 -9.42 -9.34 -4.94
CA ILE A 58 -8.72 -8.07 -4.73
C ILE A 58 -7.55 -8.02 -5.72
N ALA A 59 -7.54 -7.03 -6.60
CA ALA A 59 -6.42 -6.77 -7.50
C ALA A 59 -5.74 -5.45 -7.13
N ILE A 60 -4.41 -5.48 -6.95
CA ILE A 60 -3.58 -4.30 -6.78
C ILE A 60 -2.91 -3.98 -8.12
N LYS A 61 -3.16 -2.77 -8.62
CA LYS A 61 -2.70 -2.32 -9.92
C LYS A 61 -1.75 -1.14 -9.82
N GLU A 62 -0.68 -1.17 -10.61
CA GLU A 62 0.19 -0.04 -10.89
C GLU A 62 -0.09 0.42 -12.33
N GLY A 63 -0.86 1.49 -12.50
CA GLY A 63 -1.46 1.82 -13.80
C GLY A 63 -2.50 0.79 -14.21
N GLU A 64 -2.35 0.21 -15.40
CA GLU A 64 -3.24 -0.86 -15.91
C GLU A 64 -2.80 -2.27 -15.50
N ALA A 65 -1.53 -2.44 -15.09
CA ALA A 65 -0.95 -3.73 -14.80
C ALA A 65 -1.32 -4.21 -13.39
N VAL A 66 -1.87 -5.42 -13.29
CA VAL A 66 -2.04 -6.12 -12.00
C VAL A 66 -0.67 -6.60 -11.52
N ILE A 67 -0.24 -6.10 -10.37
CA ILE A 67 1.06 -6.46 -9.79
C ILE A 67 0.95 -7.58 -8.76
N THR A 68 -0.18 -7.67 -8.05
CA THR A 68 -0.48 -8.70 -7.06
C THR A 68 -1.96 -8.65 -6.71
N GLY A 69 -2.42 -9.59 -5.89
CA GLY A 69 -3.79 -9.64 -5.44
C GLY A 69 -4.00 -10.63 -4.32
N GLY A 70 -5.25 -10.80 -3.95
CA GLY A 70 -5.69 -11.75 -2.94
C GLY A 70 -7.20 -11.88 -2.99
N ILE A 71 -7.76 -12.45 -1.93
CA ILE A 71 -9.20 -12.59 -1.76
C ILE A 71 -9.61 -12.12 -0.38
N THR A 72 -10.88 -11.75 -0.22
CA THR A 72 -11.46 -11.55 1.11
C THR A 72 -11.69 -12.88 1.82
N ASP A 73 -11.57 -12.87 3.14
CA ASP A 73 -11.91 -14.00 4.00
C ASP A 73 -13.43 -14.12 4.25
N ASP A 74 -13.84 -15.09 5.08
CA ASP A 74 -15.25 -15.31 5.42
C ASP A 74 -15.92 -14.09 6.08
N ASN A 75 -15.15 -13.20 6.73
CA ASN A 75 -15.64 -11.97 7.34
C ASN A 75 -15.58 -10.76 6.38
N GLY A 76 -15.22 -10.99 5.12
CA GLY A 76 -15.07 -9.96 4.10
C GLY A 76 -13.79 -9.12 4.26
N ASP A 77 -12.87 -9.52 5.14
CA ASP A 77 -11.61 -8.80 5.37
C ASP A 77 -10.54 -9.23 4.37
N PHE A 78 -9.70 -8.29 3.95
CA PHE A 78 -8.51 -8.58 3.13
C PHE A 78 -7.29 -7.82 3.63
N GLN A 79 -6.11 -8.39 3.35
CA GLN A 79 -4.83 -7.75 3.63
C GLN A 79 -3.78 -8.17 2.60
N ILE A 80 -3.25 -7.20 1.86
CA ILE A 80 -2.14 -7.37 0.91
C ILE A 80 -0.90 -6.74 1.51
N LYS A 81 0.17 -7.54 1.68
CA LYS A 81 1.44 -7.15 2.27
C LYS A 81 2.54 -7.10 1.22
N ASN A 82 3.75 -6.68 1.62
CA ASN A 82 4.94 -6.73 0.78
C ASN A 82 4.84 -5.86 -0.49
N LEU A 83 4.08 -4.77 -0.42
CA LEU A 83 3.96 -3.81 -1.50
C LEU A 83 5.13 -2.82 -1.48
N ALA A 84 5.56 -2.34 -2.63
CA ALA A 84 6.48 -1.20 -2.66
C ALA A 84 5.75 0.07 -2.19
N LEU A 85 6.47 1.06 -1.67
CA LEU A 85 5.88 2.34 -1.23
C LEU A 85 5.59 3.23 -2.45
N LYS A 86 4.48 2.94 -3.13
CA LYS A 86 4.00 3.59 -4.36
C LYS A 86 2.50 3.89 -4.28
N ASN A 87 1.99 4.55 -5.31
CA ASN A 87 0.56 4.69 -5.54
C ASN A 87 0.01 3.47 -6.29
N TYR A 88 -1.13 2.97 -5.82
CA TYR A 88 -1.83 1.84 -6.42
C TYR A 88 -3.30 2.15 -6.66
N THR A 89 -3.89 1.39 -7.57
CA THR A 89 -5.34 1.23 -7.70
C THR A 89 -5.72 -0.12 -7.13
N VAL A 90 -6.71 -0.15 -6.25
CA VAL A 90 -7.28 -1.36 -5.65
C VAL A 90 -8.61 -1.61 -6.34
N GLU A 91 -8.71 -2.72 -7.05
CA GLU A 91 -9.94 -3.21 -7.66
C GLU A 91 -10.51 -4.37 -6.84
N VAL A 92 -11.81 -4.34 -6.59
CA VAL A 92 -12.54 -5.40 -5.88
C VAL A 92 -13.62 -5.92 -6.81
N GLN A 93 -13.62 -7.22 -7.05
CA GLN A 93 -14.54 -7.89 -7.96
C GLN A 93 -15.17 -9.10 -7.31
N PHE A 94 -16.48 -9.27 -7.50
CA PHE A 94 -17.19 -10.48 -7.15
C PHE A 94 -18.30 -10.73 -8.17
N ILE A 95 -18.62 -12.00 -8.43
CA ILE A 95 -19.58 -12.37 -9.47
C ILE A 95 -20.97 -11.80 -9.11
N GLY A 96 -21.61 -11.14 -10.07
CA GLY A 96 -22.92 -10.51 -9.87
C GLY A 96 -22.87 -9.14 -9.21
N TYR A 97 -21.68 -8.54 -9.07
CA TYR A 97 -21.49 -7.20 -8.53
C TYR A 97 -20.63 -6.34 -9.47
N ASN A 98 -20.90 -5.04 -9.46
CA ASN A 98 -20.07 -4.06 -10.16
C ASN A 98 -18.67 -4.03 -9.55
N THR A 99 -17.65 -3.98 -10.41
CA THR A 99 -16.26 -3.80 -9.98
C THR A 99 -16.11 -2.46 -9.25
N PHE A 100 -15.60 -2.52 -8.03
CA PHE A 100 -15.22 -1.33 -7.27
C PHE A 100 -13.76 -0.99 -7.53
N SER A 101 -13.43 0.31 -7.60
CA SER A 101 -12.05 0.78 -7.80
C SER A 101 -11.74 1.96 -6.87
N ALA A 102 -10.59 1.93 -6.21
CA ALA A 102 -10.12 3.01 -5.34
C ALA A 102 -8.61 3.18 -5.38
N LYS A 103 -8.13 4.43 -5.26
CA LYS A 103 -6.70 4.73 -5.13
C LYS A 103 -6.22 4.47 -3.70
N ALA A 104 -4.98 3.98 -3.57
CA ALA A 104 -4.28 3.78 -2.30
C ALA A 104 -2.83 4.31 -2.42
N ASP A 105 -2.48 5.29 -1.58
CA ASP A 105 -1.17 5.97 -1.62
C ASP A 105 -0.22 5.50 -0.50
N LEU A 106 0.64 4.52 -0.81
CA LEU A 106 1.63 4.04 0.16
C LEU A 106 2.91 4.90 0.21
N THR A 107 2.97 6.04 -0.49
CA THR A 107 4.16 6.91 -0.47
C THR A 107 4.30 7.67 0.85
N SER A 108 3.16 8.05 1.44
CA SER A 108 3.10 8.83 2.68
C SER A 108 3.03 7.95 3.93
N GLN A 109 2.57 6.71 3.81
CA GLN A 109 2.39 5.78 4.93
C GLN A 109 2.60 4.33 4.49
N LYS A 110 3.23 3.53 5.37
CA LYS A 110 3.52 2.11 5.08
C LYS A 110 2.31 1.19 5.22
N SER A 111 1.21 1.66 5.79
CA SER A 111 0.01 0.86 5.96
C SER A 111 -1.21 1.73 5.72
N ILE A 112 -2.11 1.24 4.87
CA ILE A 112 -3.40 1.86 4.60
C ILE A 112 -4.50 0.86 4.90
N THR A 113 -5.50 1.32 5.64
CA THR A 113 -6.78 0.64 5.74
C THR A 113 -7.80 1.45 4.95
N LEU A 114 -8.35 0.85 3.91
CA LEU A 114 -9.40 1.46 3.13
C LEU A 114 -10.69 1.54 3.96
N PRO A 115 -11.51 2.59 3.77
CA PRO A 115 -12.85 2.61 4.34
C PRO A 115 -13.66 1.41 3.83
N LYS A 116 -14.69 1.04 4.58
CA LYS A 116 -15.59 -0.07 4.23
C LYS A 116 -16.04 0.02 2.78
N ILE A 117 -15.77 -1.03 2.01
CA ILE A 117 -16.08 -1.12 0.57
C ILE A 117 -17.44 -1.79 0.45
N THR A 118 -18.41 -1.08 -0.12
CA THR A 118 -19.74 -1.62 -0.38
C THR A 118 -19.86 -1.97 -1.87
N LEU A 119 -20.00 -3.25 -2.19
CA LEU A 119 -20.28 -3.71 -3.54
C LEU A 119 -21.76 -3.53 -3.87
N LEU A 120 -22.02 -3.12 -5.11
CA LEU A 120 -23.37 -2.94 -5.66
C LEU A 120 -23.65 -4.10 -6.61
N GLU A 121 -24.82 -4.73 -6.46
CA GLU A 121 -25.24 -5.80 -7.38
C GLU A 121 -25.26 -5.27 -8.82
N GLU A 122 -24.72 -6.05 -9.75
CA GLU A 122 -24.75 -5.75 -11.17
C GLU A 122 -26.15 -6.08 -11.69
N ALA A 123 -26.99 -5.06 -11.82
CA ALA A 123 -28.24 -5.21 -12.54
C ALA A 123 -27.87 -5.45 -14.01
N THR A 124 -28.19 -6.64 -14.55
CA THR A 124 -27.99 -7.00 -15.97
C THR A 124 -28.66 -5.95 -16.87
N GLN A 125 -27.96 -4.86 -17.19
CA GLN A 125 -28.41 -3.84 -18.11
C GLN A 125 -27.46 -3.87 -19.32
N LEU A 126 -28.02 -4.29 -20.45
CA LEU A 126 -27.38 -4.23 -21.76
C LEU A 126 -27.16 -2.78 -22.16
N GLN A 127 -26.11 -2.12 -21.64
CA GLN A 127 -25.45 -0.96 -22.24
C GLN A 127 -24.27 -0.55 -21.37
N GLY A 128 -23.10 -0.45 -22.00
CA GLY A 128 -21.82 -0.17 -21.34
C GLY A 128 -21.87 1.10 -20.49
N VAL A 129 -21.43 0.97 -19.25
CA VAL A 129 -21.21 2.11 -18.36
C VAL A 129 -19.77 2.08 -17.89
N GLU A 130 -19.01 3.04 -18.42
CA GLU A 130 -17.68 3.42 -17.98
C GLU A 130 -17.80 4.07 -16.59
N VAL A 131 -17.47 3.34 -15.53
CA VAL A 131 -17.48 3.90 -14.17
C VAL A 131 -16.17 4.64 -13.92
N VAL A 132 -16.08 5.86 -14.43
CA VAL A 132 -15.07 6.84 -13.98
C VAL A 132 -15.59 7.49 -12.70
N GLN A 133 -15.25 6.94 -11.54
CA GLN A 133 -15.39 7.69 -10.28
C GLN A 133 -14.13 8.52 -10.05
N GLU A 134 -14.16 9.76 -10.55
CA GLU A 134 -13.20 10.79 -10.23
C GLU A 134 -13.39 11.25 -8.78
N ARG A 135 -12.61 10.70 -7.84
CA ARG A 135 -12.44 11.34 -6.53
C ARG A 135 -11.66 12.64 -6.74
N SER A 136 -12.38 13.74 -6.96
CA SER A 136 -11.85 15.08 -6.80
C SER A 136 -11.55 15.30 -5.32
N THR A 137 -10.29 15.19 -4.94
CA THR A 137 -9.82 15.63 -3.64
C THR A 137 -9.92 17.15 -3.62
N VAL A 138 -10.96 17.69 -3.00
CA VAL A 138 -11.11 19.12 -2.76
C VAL A 138 -10.00 19.54 -1.80
N GLU A 139 -8.91 20.10 -2.34
CA GLU A 139 -7.94 20.85 -1.55
C GLU A 139 -8.58 22.16 -1.07
N GLN A 140 -8.84 22.24 0.23
CA GLN A 140 -9.36 23.43 0.88
C GLN A 140 -8.22 24.45 1.08
N LYS A 141 -8.07 25.39 0.15
CA LYS A 141 -7.25 26.60 0.40
C LYS A 141 -8.03 27.56 1.31
N ILE A 142 -7.71 27.55 2.59
CA ILE A 142 -8.00 28.68 3.48
C ILE A 142 -7.08 29.82 3.05
N ASP A 143 -7.63 30.88 2.46
CA ASP A 143 -7.48 32.25 3.00
C ASP A 143 -8.18 33.30 2.12
N ARG A 144 -9.12 34.03 2.71
CA ARG A 144 -9.16 35.51 2.69
C ARG A 144 -10.40 36.04 3.42
N ARG A 145 -10.16 36.87 4.44
CA ARG A 145 -11.15 37.75 5.07
C ARG A 145 -11.63 38.81 4.07
N VAL A 146 -12.93 38.82 3.79
CA VAL A 146 -13.60 39.96 3.13
C VAL A 146 -14.23 40.80 4.25
N ILE A 147 -13.61 41.95 4.55
CA ILE A 147 -14.20 42.97 5.42
C ILE A 147 -14.95 43.93 4.50
N ASN A 148 -16.28 43.89 4.53
CA ASN A 148 -17.10 44.95 3.96
C ASN A 148 -17.12 46.12 4.94
N VAL A 149 -16.33 47.15 4.65
CA VAL A 149 -16.47 48.46 5.27
C VAL A 149 -17.60 49.21 4.57
N GLY A 150 -18.81 49.12 5.13
CA GLY A 150 -19.89 50.02 4.79
C GLY A 150 -19.45 51.44 5.13
N ARG A 151 -19.19 52.26 4.11
CA ARG A 151 -19.06 53.70 4.28
C ARG A 151 -20.48 54.25 4.42
N ASP A 152 -20.98 54.28 5.65
CA ASP A 152 -22.06 55.18 6.04
C ASP A 152 -21.53 56.61 5.98
N LEU A 153 -21.56 57.20 4.78
CA LEU A 153 -21.34 58.61 4.54
C LEU A 153 -22.07 58.99 3.26
N THR A 154 -23.33 59.41 3.39
CA THR A 154 -23.83 60.69 2.84
C THR A 154 -25.29 60.90 3.26
N THR A 155 -25.46 61.68 4.32
CA THR A 155 -26.41 62.80 4.42
C THR A 155 -27.33 62.99 3.21
N ALA A 156 -28.59 62.62 3.37
CA ALA A 156 -29.70 63.27 2.67
C ALA A 156 -30.50 64.05 3.72
N GLY A 157 -30.03 65.26 4.03
CA GLY A 157 -30.85 66.30 4.62
C GLY A 157 -31.38 67.17 3.49
N ALA A 158 -32.70 67.24 3.35
CA ALA A 158 -33.40 68.33 2.68
C ALA A 158 -34.85 68.34 3.20
N THR A 159 -35.13 69.26 4.11
CA THR A 159 -36.45 69.90 4.23
C THR A 159 -36.53 71.03 3.23
#